data_AF-A0A5D0QX01-F1
#
_entry.id   AF-A0A5D0QX01-F1
#
_cell.length_a   1.000
_cell.length_b   1.000
_cell.length_c   1.000
_cell.angle_alpha   90.00
_cell.angle_beta   90.00
_cell.angle_gamma   90.00
#
_symmetry.space_group_name_H-M   'P 1'
#
loop_
_entity.id
_entity.type
_entity.pdbx_description
1 polymer ?
#
loop_
_entity_poly.entity_id
_entity_poly.type
_entity_poly.pdbx_seq_one_letter_code
_entity_poly.pdbx_strand_id
1 'polypeptide(L)' 'MKVNSKNIKKGLISGGIQGFVFALAMAAFDYLGNEPFDLNKFLFYFFFFGLIMGLTTVFSNSKKNKKC' A
#
# COMPACT_ATOMS: atom_id res chain seq x y z
N MET A 1 9.23 7.78 -20.79
CA MET A 1 8.15 7.32 -19.87
C MET A 1 7.31 8.54 -19.50
N LYS A 2 6.13 8.73 -20.10
CA LYS A 2 5.28 9.90 -19.82
C LYS A 2 4.49 9.63 -18.54
N VAL A 3 5.07 9.98 -17.39
CA VAL A 3 4.43 9.76 -16.10
C VAL A 3 3.32 10.79 -15.94
N ASN A 4 2.07 10.36 -16.12
CA ASN A 4 0.91 11.23 -16.02
C ASN A 4 0.53 11.39 -14.54
N SER A 5 0.60 12.61 -14.00
CA SER A 5 0.32 12.95 -12.58
C SER A 5 -1.00 12.36 -12.07
N LYS A 6 -2.03 12.25 -12.92
CA LYS A 6 -3.32 11.61 -12.57
C LYS A 6 -3.18 10.13 -12.22
N ASN A 7 -2.32 9.38 -12.91
CA ASN A 7 -2.10 7.96 -12.66
C ASN A 7 -1.25 7.72 -11.41
N ILE A 8 -0.33 8.64 -11.11
CA ILE A 8 0.48 8.60 -9.87
C ILE A 8 -0.43 8.80 -8.65
N LYS A 9 -1.29 9.84 -8.68
CA LYS A 9 -2.24 10.10 -7.58
C LYS A 9 -3.15 8.90 -7.34
N LYS A 10 -3.67 8.28 -8.41
CA LYS A 10 -4.50 7.07 -8.31
C LYS A 10 -3.75 5.88 -7.69
N GLY A 11 -2.48 5.68 -8.08
CA GLY A 11 -1.64 4.62 -7.52
C GLY A 11 -1.25 4.85 -6.06
N LEU A 12 -0.98 6.10 -5.68
CA LEU A 12 -0.71 6.46 -4.28
C LEU A 12 -1.96 6.29 -3.41
N ILE A 13 -3.14 6.69 -3.90
CA ILE A 13 -4.40 6.51 -3.17
C ILE A 13 -4.72 5.02 -3.04
N SER A 14 -4.57 4.21 -4.11
CA SER A 14 -4.83 2.78 -4.01
C SER A 14 -3.83 2.07 -3.09
N GLY A 15 -2.54 2.42 -3.17
CA GLY A 15 -1.51 1.89 -2.28
C GLY A 15 -1.75 2.29 -0.83
N GLY A 16 -2.14 3.54 -0.57
CA GLY A 16 -2.49 4.03 0.77
C GLY A 16 -3.69 3.31 1.36
N ILE A 17 -4.76 3.06 0.58
CA ILE A 17 -5.92 2.30 1.05
C ILE A 17 -5.53 0.85 1.37
N GLN A 18 -4.73 0.20 0.52
CA GLN A 18 -4.29 -1.17 0.75
C GLN A 18 -3.36 -1.28 1.97
N GLY A 19 -2.44 -0.34 2.14
CA GLY A 19 -1.60 -0.24 3.33
C GLY A 19 -2.43 -0.01 4.59
N PHE A 20 -3.46 0.83 4.53
CA PHE A 20 -4.35 1.12 5.66
C PHE A 20 -5.14 -0.12 6.10
N VAL A 21 -5.75 -0.83 5.14
CA VAL A 21 -6.50 -2.06 5.42
C VAL A 21 -5.58 -3.13 6.01
N PHE A 22 -4.35 -3.28 5.50
CA PHE A 22 -3.39 -4.26 6.01
C PHE A 22 -2.92 -3.92 7.42
N ALA A 23 -2.61 -2.65 7.68
CA ALA A 23 -2.19 -2.19 8.99
C ALA A 23 -3.32 -2.34 10.03
N LEU A 24 -4.56 -2.04 9.66
CA LEU A 24 -5.74 -2.30 10.51
C LEU A 24 -5.94 -3.79 10.80
N ALA A 25 -5.76 -4.65 9.79
CA ALA A 25 -5.84 -6.09 9.98
C ALA A 25 -4.80 -6.59 10.98
N MET A 26 -3.54 -6.13 10.89
CA MET A 26 -2.51 -6.48 11.88
C MET A 26 -2.81 -5.90 13.26
N ALA A 27 -3.30 -4.67 13.36
CA ALA A 27 -3.70 -4.10 14.65
C ALA A 27 -4.83 -4.91 15.32
N ALA A 28 -5.80 -5.38 14.52
CA ALA A 28 -6.86 -6.26 15.01
C ALA A 28 -6.32 -7.63 15.42
N PHE A 29 -5.31 -8.14 14.73
CA PHE A 29 -4.66 -9.42 15.05
C PHE A 29 -3.85 -9.33 16.36
N ASP A 30 -3.10 -8.25 16.54
CA ASP A 30 -2.33 -7.99 17.78
C ASP A 30 -3.28 -7.90 19.00
N TYR A 31 -4.46 -7.31 18.82
CA TYR A 31 -5.50 -7.26 19.86
C TYR A 31 -6.00 -8.65 20.28
N LEU A 32 -6.08 -9.62 19.35
CA LEU A 32 -6.43 -11.00 19.65
C LEU A 32 -5.27 -11.77 20.30
N GLY A 33 -4.03 -11.39 20.01
CA GLY A 33 -2.81 -12.01 20.52
C GLY A 33 -2.42 -11.59 21.94
N ASN A 34 -3.11 -10.62 22.55
CA ASN A 34 -2.68 -9.92 23.78
C ASN A 34 -1.31 -9.22 23.64
N GLU A 35 -0.87 -8.93 22.42
CA GLU A 35 0.30 -8.05 22.22
C GLU A 35 -0.13 -6.59 22.41
N PRO A 36 0.71 -5.75 23.05
CA PRO A 36 0.44 -4.33 23.13
C PRO A 36 0.46 -3.73 21.72
N PHE A 37 -0.51 -2.86 21.42
CA PHE A 37 -0.57 -2.17 20.14
C PHE A 37 0.68 -1.31 19.93
N ASP A 38 1.51 -1.70 18.97
CA ASP A 38 2.72 -0.98 18.61
C ASP A 38 2.48 -0.08 17.38
N LEU A 39 2.36 1.23 17.63
CA LEU A 39 2.24 2.25 16.58
C LEU A 39 3.38 2.18 15.57
N ASN A 40 4.59 1.80 16.02
CA ASN A 40 5.76 1.66 15.16
C ASN A 40 5.60 0.50 14.17
N LYS A 41 5.10 -0.67 14.62
CA LYS A 41 4.78 -1.81 13.75
C LYS A 41 3.70 -1.42 12.74
N PHE A 42 2.65 -0.74 13.20
CA PHE A 42 1.56 -0.28 12.35
C PHE A 42 2.06 0.65 11.23
N LEU A 43 2.86 1.67 11.59
CA LEU A 43 3.45 2.60 10.60
C LEU A 43 4.39 1.85 9.65
N PHE A 44 5.18 0.91 10.16
CA PHE A 44 6.06 0.10 9.31
C PHE A 44 5.26 -0.67 8.28
N TYR A 45 4.24 -1.44 8.69
CA TYR A 45 3.38 -2.17 7.75
C TYR A 45 2.66 -1.22 6.78
N PHE A 46 2.10 -0.12 7.26
CA PHE A 46 1.43 0.86 6.40
C PHE A 46 2.36 1.42 5.32
N PHE A 47 3.56 1.86 5.70
CA PHE A 47 4.53 2.40 4.75
C PHE A 47 5.10 1.33 3.84
N PHE A 48 5.53 0.19 4.38
CA PHE A 48 6.14 -0.87 3.58
C PHE A 48 5.15 -1.43 2.55
N PHE A 49 3.95 -1.79 3.00
CA PHE A 49 2.92 -2.33 2.11
C PHE A 49 2.34 -1.27 1.18
N GLY A 50 2.08 -0.05 1.68
CA GLY A 50 1.55 1.04 0.87
C GLY A 50 2.51 1.51 -0.22
N LEU A 51 3.81 1.56 0.09
CA LEU A 51 4.86 1.94 -0.86
C LEU A 51 5.11 0.83 -1.89
N ILE A 52 5.17 -0.43 -1.45
CA ILE A 52 5.29 -1.58 -2.37
C ILE A 52 4.07 -1.66 -3.29
N MET A 53 2.84 -1.66 -2.75
CA MET A 53 1.62 -1.71 -3.56
C MET A 53 1.51 -0.51 -4.50
N GLY A 54 1.79 0.71 -4.02
CA GLY A 54 1.79 1.92 -4.83
C GLY A 54 2.77 1.85 -6.01
N LEU A 55 4.00 1.41 -5.76
CA LEU A 55 4.99 1.17 -6.83
C LEU A 55 4.49 0.09 -7.78
N THR A 56 4.05 -1.06 -7.27
CA THR A 56 3.60 -2.20 -8.09
C THR A 56 2.42 -1.81 -8.98
N THR A 57 1.47 -1.01 -8.50
CA THR A 57 0.36 -0.46 -9.30
C THR A 57 0.85 0.45 -10.42
N VAL A 58 1.82 1.34 -10.14
CA VAL A 58 2.41 2.22 -11.16
C VAL A 58 3.18 1.41 -12.22
N PHE A 59 3.97 0.42 -11.80
CA PHE A 59 4.70 -0.48 -12.70
C PHE A 59 3.75 -1.38 -13.51
N SER A 60 2.69 -1.91 -12.90
CA SER A 60 1.70 -2.78 -13.54
C SER A 60 0.87 -2.03 -14.59
N ASN A 61 0.45 -0.80 -14.31
CA ASN A 61 -0.22 0.06 -15.32
C ASN A 61 0.72 0.47 -16.46
N SER A 62 2.03 0.57 -16.22
CA SER A 62 3.01 0.75 -17.30
C SER A 62 3.11 -0.50 -18.19
N LYS A 63 2.98 -1.70 -17.61
CA LYS A 63 3.03 -2.97 -18.36
C LYS A 63 1.73 -3.29 -19.12
N LYS A 64 0.58 -2.86 -18.62
CA LYS A 64 -0.72 -2.98 -19.35
C LYS A 64 -0.76 -2.22 -20.68
N ASN A 65 0.09 -1.21 -20.87
CA ASN A 65 0.26 -0.51 -22.15
C ASN A 65 1.27 -1.21 -23.11
N LYS A 66 1.82 -2.37 -22.73
CA LYS A 66 2.71 -3.20 -23.57
C LYS A 66 2.10 -4.56 -23.92
N LYS A 67 0.82 -4.79 -23.63
CA LYS A 67 0.04 -5.86 -24.26
C LYS A 67 -0.82 -5.24 -25.37
N CYS A 68 -0.14 -4.75 -26.41
CA CYS A 68 -0.64 -4.72 -27.77
C CYS A 68 0.34 -5.57 -28.58
#